data_AF-A0A662B2X8-F1
#
_entry.id   AF-A0A662B2X8-F1
#
_cell.length_a   1.000
_cell.length_b   1.000
_cell.length_c   1.000
_cell.angle_alpha   90.00
_cell.angle_beta   90.00
_cell.angle_gamma   90.00
#
_symmetry.space_group_name_H-M   'P 1'
#
loop_
_entity.id
_entity.type
_entity.pdbx_description
1 polymer ?
#
loop_
_entity_poly.entity_id
_entity_poly.type
_entity_poly.pdbx_seq_one_letter_code
_entity_poly.pdbx_strand_id
1 'polypeptide(L)'
;FFIDASEEGDLLKLSGTEYVIGAESQIQTGERHAPEKEDPTNIQALTHCFAVDHLEDEDHTIKVPDMYQFWKEYIPSLHPPWPGKLLSLAYSNPRTLHPKSLSFIPPGKTEKAPHTDPLNLWLYRRIIDRDNFKAGTFRSDISLINWPQNDFLLGNITDVHADIRKQNLYQAKQLSLSLLYWLQTEAPRPDGSQGWKGLRLRKDICGTEDGLAKFPYIRESRRIMAEYTILEQDISLEDRMEITGKSAEEARAKKNHDAVGIGYYHLDLHPSTGRDNYIDMASVPFQVPLGAMIPVRMENLIPGCKNIGTTHISNGCYRLHPVEWTIGEAAGSLCAFSLLRKAMPRQVGNSSKLLSDFQGLLVDQGIELAWPDS
;
A
#
# COMPACT_ATOMS: atom_id res chain seq x y z
N PHE A 1 -1.20 -25.33 -12.72
CA PHE A 1 -0.60 -24.30 -11.86
C PHE A 1 -1.44 -23.06 -11.99
N PHE A 2 -1.65 -22.37 -10.88
CA PHE A 2 -2.42 -21.14 -10.80
C PHE A 2 -1.58 -20.11 -10.04
N ILE A 3 -1.59 -18.86 -10.53
CA ILE A 3 -1.01 -17.73 -9.81
C ILE A 3 -2.18 -16.87 -9.36
N ASP A 4 -2.27 -16.61 -8.05
CA ASP A 4 -3.25 -15.68 -7.50
C ASP A 4 -2.63 -14.28 -7.42
N ALA A 5 -2.94 -13.45 -8.41
CA ALA A 5 -2.56 -12.04 -8.45
C ALA A 5 -3.75 -11.11 -8.20
N SER A 6 -4.82 -11.60 -7.55
CA SER A 6 -5.93 -10.74 -7.13
C SER A 6 -5.56 -9.90 -5.92
N GLU A 7 -6.07 -8.66 -5.85
CA GLU A 7 -5.73 -7.71 -4.77
C GLU A 7 -6.09 -8.21 -3.36
N GLU A 8 -7.11 -9.04 -3.23
CA GLU A 8 -7.62 -9.55 -1.94
C GLU A 8 -7.25 -11.03 -1.69
N GLY A 9 -6.49 -11.68 -2.58
CA GLY A 9 -6.22 -13.12 -2.49
C GLY A 9 -7.49 -13.97 -2.66
N ASP A 10 -8.33 -13.62 -3.65
CA ASP A 10 -9.63 -14.23 -3.90
C ASP A 10 -9.54 -15.72 -4.24
N LEU A 11 -8.50 -16.13 -4.96
CA LEU A 11 -8.34 -17.55 -5.31
C LEU A 11 -8.05 -18.38 -4.06
N LEU A 12 -7.36 -17.84 -3.05
CA LEU A 12 -7.11 -18.53 -1.78
C LEU A 12 -8.42 -19.01 -1.14
N LYS A 13 -9.41 -18.11 -1.05
CA LYS A 13 -10.73 -18.44 -0.49
C LYS A 13 -11.50 -19.40 -1.39
N LEU A 14 -11.49 -19.18 -2.70
CA LEU A 14 -12.23 -20.01 -3.66
C LEU A 14 -11.71 -21.45 -3.73
N SER A 15 -10.40 -21.66 -3.57
CA SER A 15 -9.79 -22.99 -3.58
C SER A 15 -9.75 -23.67 -2.21
N GLY A 16 -10.14 -22.97 -1.14
CA GLY A 16 -10.00 -23.47 0.24
C GLY A 16 -8.53 -23.63 0.64
N THR A 17 -7.66 -22.75 0.16
CA THR A 17 -6.27 -22.63 0.63
C THR A 17 -6.27 -21.98 2.00
N GLU A 18 -5.42 -22.46 2.90
CA GLU A 18 -5.26 -21.89 4.23
C GLU A 18 -4.67 -20.47 4.13
N TYR A 19 -5.32 -19.50 4.76
CA TYR A 19 -4.89 -18.11 4.77
C TYR A 19 -5.19 -17.45 6.12
N VAL A 20 -4.47 -16.36 6.39
CA VAL A 20 -4.72 -15.42 7.49
C VAL A 20 -5.14 -14.06 6.93
N ILE A 21 -5.78 -13.25 7.78
CA ILE A 21 -6.19 -11.87 7.49
C ILE A 21 -6.17 -11.09 8.79
N GLY A 22 -5.91 -9.78 8.70
CA GLY A 22 -5.88 -8.88 9.86
C GLY A 22 -4.65 -9.08 10.73
N ALA A 23 -4.70 -8.63 11.97
CA ALA A 23 -3.55 -8.62 12.86
C ALA A 23 -3.34 -9.98 13.57
N GLU A 24 -2.16 -10.57 13.42
CA GLU A 24 -1.69 -11.67 14.26
C GLU A 24 -1.29 -11.16 15.66
N SER A 25 -1.23 -12.04 16.67
CA SER A 25 -0.81 -11.67 18.03
C SER A 25 0.67 -11.84 18.30
N GLN A 26 1.18 -11.16 19.32
CA GLN A 26 2.52 -11.37 19.88
C GLN A 26 2.77 -12.84 20.27
N ILE A 27 1.74 -13.56 20.72
CA ILE A 27 1.85 -14.98 21.09
C ILE A 27 2.11 -15.84 19.84
N GLN A 28 1.53 -15.48 18.70
CA GLN A 28 1.69 -16.21 17.44
C GLN A 28 3.03 -15.93 16.78
N THR A 29 3.50 -14.67 16.80
CA THR A 29 4.61 -14.22 15.95
C THR A 29 5.85 -13.77 16.72
N GLY A 30 5.70 -13.40 18.00
CA GLY A 30 6.74 -12.77 18.80
C GLY A 30 7.10 -11.35 18.35
N GLU A 31 6.33 -10.77 17.42
CA GLU A 31 6.58 -9.42 16.89
C GLU A 31 6.25 -8.38 17.95
N ARG A 32 7.17 -7.45 18.20
CA ARG A 32 7.02 -6.43 19.26
C ARG A 32 5.85 -5.48 19.01
N HIS A 33 5.49 -5.23 17.75
CA HIS A 33 4.40 -4.34 17.37
C HIS A 33 3.07 -5.07 17.09
N ALA A 34 3.03 -6.40 17.20
CA ALA A 34 1.77 -7.13 17.13
C ALA A 34 0.90 -6.84 18.38
N PRO A 35 -0.44 -6.87 18.28
CA PRO A 35 -1.33 -6.81 19.44
C PRO A 35 -1.19 -8.04 20.35
N GLU A 36 -1.63 -7.93 21.61
CA GLU A 36 -1.64 -9.07 22.54
C GLU A 36 -2.50 -10.26 22.06
N LYS A 37 -3.57 -9.96 21.32
CA LYS A 37 -4.53 -10.93 20.77
C LYS A 37 -4.72 -10.67 19.29
N GLU A 38 -4.95 -11.75 18.55
CA GLU A 38 -5.21 -11.69 17.12
C GLU A 38 -6.55 -11.01 16.86
N ASP A 39 -6.59 -10.19 15.81
CA ASP A 39 -7.80 -9.53 15.34
C ASP A 39 -7.91 -9.65 13.82
N PRO A 40 -8.65 -10.65 13.30
CA PRO A 40 -8.84 -10.83 11.87
C PRO A 40 -9.69 -9.73 11.23
N THR A 41 -10.30 -8.86 12.03
CA THR A 41 -11.07 -7.70 11.55
C THR A 41 -10.26 -6.43 11.48
N ASN A 42 -9.05 -6.43 12.04
CA ASN A 42 -8.12 -5.31 12.04
C ASN A 42 -7.25 -5.31 10.79
N ILE A 43 -7.66 -4.57 9.77
CA ILE A 43 -6.95 -4.44 8.50
C ILE A 43 -6.64 -2.97 8.21
N GLN A 44 -5.59 -2.73 7.43
CA GLN A 44 -5.24 -1.37 7.01
C GLN A 44 -6.34 -0.72 6.14
N ALA A 45 -6.45 0.60 6.25
CA ALA A 45 -7.37 1.40 5.45
C ALA A 45 -7.19 1.20 3.93
N LEU A 46 -8.28 1.36 3.19
CA LEU A 46 -8.30 1.36 1.73
C LEU A 46 -8.56 2.76 1.17
N THR A 47 -8.21 3.00 -0.09
CA THR A 47 -8.30 4.35 -0.67
C THR A 47 -8.87 4.32 -2.08
N HIS A 48 -9.95 5.06 -2.34
CA HIS A 48 -10.37 5.33 -3.72
C HIS A 48 -9.62 6.54 -4.27
N CYS A 49 -8.61 6.28 -5.09
CA CYS A 49 -7.80 7.34 -5.68
C CYS A 49 -8.61 8.10 -6.75
N PHE A 50 -8.23 9.35 -7.01
CA PHE A 50 -8.79 10.14 -8.12
C PHE A 50 -7.75 11.11 -8.65
N ALA A 51 -7.88 11.52 -9.92
CA ALA A 51 -6.96 12.47 -10.53
C ALA A 51 -7.62 13.85 -10.67
N VAL A 52 -6.83 14.91 -10.48
CA VAL A 52 -7.28 16.29 -10.69
C VAL A 52 -6.27 17.06 -11.53
N ASP A 53 -6.79 18.01 -12.31
CA ASP A 53 -6.01 19.16 -12.77
C ASP A 53 -6.58 20.46 -12.18
N HIS A 54 -5.85 21.56 -12.30
CA HIS A 54 -6.29 22.86 -11.82
C HIS A 54 -6.32 23.86 -12.97
N LEU A 55 -7.50 24.40 -13.24
CA LEU A 55 -7.75 25.42 -14.25
C LEU A 55 -8.18 26.69 -13.54
N GLU A 56 -7.22 27.57 -13.31
CA GLU A 56 -7.45 28.86 -12.65
C GLU A 56 -8.47 29.71 -13.43
N ASP A 57 -9.31 30.42 -12.68
CA ASP A 57 -10.50 31.18 -13.14
C ASP A 57 -11.67 30.35 -13.69
N GLU A 58 -11.62 29.02 -13.62
CA GLU A 58 -12.77 28.16 -13.90
C GLU A 58 -13.42 27.65 -12.60
N ASP A 59 -14.69 27.24 -12.68
CA ASP A 59 -15.40 26.59 -11.58
C ASP A 59 -15.80 25.17 -12.00
N HIS A 60 -15.14 24.19 -11.39
CA HIS A 60 -15.36 22.76 -11.57
C HIS A 60 -15.85 22.09 -10.29
N THR A 61 -16.39 22.88 -9.36
CA THR A 61 -16.91 22.38 -8.07
C THR A 61 -17.93 21.27 -8.32
N ILE A 62 -17.69 20.09 -7.75
CA ILE A 62 -18.61 18.95 -7.91
C ILE A 62 -19.90 19.19 -7.11
N LYS A 63 -20.95 18.42 -7.40
CA LYS A 63 -22.12 18.38 -6.50
C LYS A 63 -21.68 17.94 -5.11
N VAL A 64 -22.30 18.52 -4.08
CA VAL A 64 -22.05 18.15 -2.68
C VAL A 64 -22.20 16.63 -2.54
N PRO A 65 -21.16 15.90 -2.07
CA PRO A 65 -21.25 14.47 -1.84
C PRO A 65 -22.29 14.12 -0.77
N ASP A 66 -22.97 12.99 -0.90
CA ASP A 66 -24.08 12.58 -0.04
C ASP A 66 -23.68 12.48 1.43
N MET A 67 -22.42 12.10 1.71
CA MET A 67 -21.88 11.99 3.07
C MET A 67 -20.99 13.16 3.49
N TYR A 68 -21.00 14.28 2.76
CA TYR A 68 -20.09 15.40 3.02
C TYR A 68 -20.20 15.94 4.45
N GLN A 69 -21.43 16.10 4.96
CA GLN A 69 -21.66 16.61 6.32
C GLN A 69 -21.03 15.72 7.40
N PHE A 70 -21.04 14.40 7.18
CA PHE A 70 -20.37 13.47 8.08
C PHE A 70 -18.84 13.61 7.97
N TRP A 71 -18.28 13.53 6.75
CA TRP A 71 -16.83 13.55 6.55
C TRP A 71 -16.16 14.87 6.92
N LYS A 72 -16.86 16.00 6.73
CA LYS A 72 -16.41 17.33 7.15
C LYS A 72 -16.19 17.44 8.66
N GLU A 73 -16.98 16.73 9.46
CA GLU A 73 -16.90 16.76 10.92
C GLU A 73 -16.17 15.53 11.51
N TYR A 74 -15.86 14.54 10.69
CA TYR A 74 -15.26 13.29 11.15
C TYR A 74 -13.85 13.50 11.72
N ILE A 75 -13.66 13.03 12.95
CA ILE A 75 -12.39 12.95 13.67
C ILE A 75 -12.09 11.46 13.87
N PRO A 76 -11.01 10.91 13.29
CA PRO A 76 -10.65 9.52 13.47
C PRO A 76 -10.42 9.17 14.95
N SER A 77 -11.13 8.16 15.43
CA SER A 77 -10.95 7.64 16.79
C SER A 77 -9.87 6.57 16.79
N LEU A 78 -8.60 6.99 16.77
CA LEU A 78 -7.42 6.12 16.73
C LEU A 78 -6.65 6.11 18.05
N HIS A 79 -5.79 5.12 18.21
CA HIS A 79 -4.86 4.97 19.31
C HIS A 79 -3.44 4.76 18.77
N PRO A 80 -2.49 5.68 19.06
CA PRO A 80 -2.68 7.03 19.62
C PRO A 80 -3.59 7.95 18.78
N PRO A 81 -4.13 9.06 19.35
CA PRO A 81 -5.14 9.88 18.68
C PRO A 81 -4.68 10.55 17.37
N TRP A 82 -5.60 10.68 16.41
CA TRP A 82 -5.41 11.48 15.21
C TRP A 82 -5.52 12.99 15.51
N PRO A 83 -4.75 13.86 14.82
CA PRO A 83 -4.83 15.31 15.05
C PRO A 83 -6.06 15.93 14.37
N GLY A 84 -7.18 15.97 15.10
CA GLY A 84 -8.37 16.72 14.71
C GLY A 84 -9.15 16.10 13.54
N LYS A 85 -9.69 16.93 12.65
CA LYS A 85 -10.54 16.47 11.55
C LYS A 85 -9.73 15.73 10.49
N LEU A 86 -10.32 14.67 9.92
CA LEU A 86 -9.71 13.91 8.82
C LEU A 86 -9.52 14.81 7.58
N LEU A 87 -10.53 15.59 7.21
CA LEU A 87 -10.42 16.57 6.14
C LEU A 87 -9.72 17.84 6.65
N SER A 88 -8.39 17.83 6.56
CA SER A 88 -7.54 18.97 6.94
C SER A 88 -6.19 18.94 6.21
N LEU A 89 -5.49 20.08 6.15
CA LEU A 89 -4.09 20.15 5.73
C LEU A 89 -3.14 19.82 6.90
N ALA A 90 -3.48 18.81 7.68
CA ALA A 90 -2.63 18.22 8.71
C ALA A 90 -2.99 16.74 8.88
N TYR A 91 -2.07 15.96 9.44
CA TYR A 91 -2.30 14.56 9.79
C TYR A 91 -1.26 14.07 10.81
N SER A 92 -1.40 12.83 11.29
CA SER A 92 -0.38 12.20 12.14
C SER A 92 0.91 11.98 11.34
N ASN A 93 2.04 12.51 11.82
CA ASN A 93 3.34 12.08 11.31
C ASN A 93 3.46 10.55 11.48
N PRO A 94 3.68 9.76 10.42
CA PRO A 94 3.65 8.30 10.54
C PRO A 94 4.63 7.72 11.57
N ARG A 95 5.77 8.40 11.79
CA ARG A 95 6.81 7.95 12.73
C ARG A 95 6.61 8.41 14.15
N THR A 96 6.27 9.69 14.32
CA THR A 96 6.22 10.32 15.66
C THR A 96 4.81 10.46 16.20
N LEU A 97 3.79 10.25 15.35
CA LEU A 97 2.37 10.43 15.61
C LEU A 97 1.95 11.86 16.00
N HIS A 98 2.92 12.79 16.13
CA HIS A 98 2.67 14.20 16.33
C HIS A 98 2.00 14.84 15.11
N PRO A 99 1.20 15.90 15.29
CA PRO A 99 0.61 16.63 14.18
C PRO A 99 1.68 17.12 13.20
N LYS A 100 1.50 16.80 11.91
CA LYS A 100 2.31 17.27 10.80
C LYS A 100 1.46 18.14 9.88
N SER A 101 1.85 19.40 9.72
CA SER A 101 1.23 20.31 8.76
C SER A 101 1.57 19.93 7.32
N LEU A 102 0.61 20.16 6.43
CA LEU A 102 0.71 19.97 4.99
C LEU A 102 0.35 21.29 4.29
N SER A 103 0.65 21.36 3.00
CA SER A 103 0.28 22.45 2.12
C SER A 103 -0.46 21.88 0.90
N PHE A 104 -1.31 22.68 0.28
CA PHE A 104 -1.89 22.34 -1.01
C PHE A 104 -2.01 23.61 -1.86
N ILE A 105 -1.11 23.74 -2.83
CA ILE A 105 -1.08 24.85 -3.79
C ILE A 105 -0.95 24.25 -5.19
N PRO A 106 -2.03 24.21 -5.98
CA PRO A 106 -1.99 23.75 -7.36
C PRO A 106 -1.29 24.78 -8.27
N PRO A 107 -0.92 24.42 -9.52
CA PRO A 107 -0.35 25.36 -10.48
C PRO A 107 -1.39 26.38 -10.95
N GLY A 108 -0.92 27.57 -11.31
CA GLY A 108 -1.72 28.59 -11.99
C GLY A 108 -1.71 28.40 -13.51
N LYS A 109 -2.23 29.40 -14.23
CA LYS A 109 -2.16 29.46 -15.71
C LYS A 109 -0.72 29.48 -16.20
N THR A 110 0.11 30.29 -15.56
CA THR A 110 1.52 30.50 -15.94
C THR A 110 2.49 29.94 -14.90
N GLU A 111 2.07 29.90 -13.64
CA GLU A 111 2.88 29.49 -12.50
C GLU A 111 2.84 27.97 -12.33
N LYS A 112 3.99 27.40 -11.93
CA LYS A 112 4.05 26.02 -11.47
C LYS A 112 3.57 25.92 -10.02
N ALA A 113 3.13 24.74 -9.62
CA ALA A 113 2.91 24.45 -8.20
C ALA A 113 4.24 24.63 -7.44
N PRO A 114 4.27 25.46 -6.39
CA PRO A 114 5.51 25.76 -5.68
C PRO A 114 5.90 24.64 -4.72
N HIS A 115 7.20 24.51 -4.46
CA HIS A 115 7.67 23.84 -3.25
C HIS A 115 7.42 24.76 -2.05
N THR A 116 6.97 24.18 -0.93
CA THR A 116 6.70 24.88 0.32
C THR A 116 7.38 24.17 1.48
N ASP A 117 7.53 24.86 2.62
CA ASP A 117 8.13 24.29 3.83
C ASP A 117 7.35 23.03 4.32
N PRO A 118 6.02 23.10 4.57
CA PRO A 118 5.20 21.88 4.59
C PRO A 118 5.15 21.24 3.21
N LEU A 119 5.05 19.92 3.13
CA LEU A 119 4.87 19.20 1.86
C LEU A 119 3.66 19.73 1.10
N ASN A 120 3.87 20.29 -0.10
CA ASN A 120 2.78 20.61 -1.02
C ASN A 120 2.23 19.31 -1.63
N LEU A 121 1.04 18.92 -1.19
CA LEU A 121 0.37 17.70 -1.60
C LEU A 121 0.08 17.63 -3.12
N TRP A 122 0.04 18.76 -3.83
CA TRP A 122 -0.04 18.76 -5.29
C TRP A 122 1.15 18.04 -5.93
N LEU A 123 2.36 18.32 -5.42
CA LEU A 123 3.62 17.80 -5.96
C LEU A 123 3.92 16.37 -5.53
N TYR A 124 3.32 15.90 -4.42
CA TYR A 124 3.63 14.59 -3.81
C TYR A 124 3.37 13.41 -4.75
N ARG A 125 2.23 13.40 -5.47
CA ARG A 125 1.85 12.34 -6.42
C ARG A 125 1.46 12.94 -7.78
N ARG A 126 2.23 13.93 -8.24
CA ARG A 126 2.05 14.53 -9.56
C ARG A 126 2.44 13.53 -10.64
N ILE A 127 1.47 13.15 -11.48
CA ILE A 127 1.66 12.17 -12.56
C ILE A 127 1.95 12.83 -13.91
N ILE A 128 1.57 14.09 -14.08
CA ILE A 128 1.87 14.89 -15.27
C ILE A 128 2.38 16.26 -14.84
N ASP A 129 3.61 16.60 -15.23
CA ASP A 129 4.11 17.97 -15.34
C ASP A 129 3.92 18.39 -16.80
N ARG A 130 3.07 19.40 -17.07
CA ARG A 130 2.70 19.79 -18.43
C ARG A 130 3.90 20.20 -19.29
N ASP A 131 4.98 20.68 -18.67
CA ASP A 131 6.17 21.17 -19.37
C ASP A 131 7.07 20.05 -19.89
N ASN A 132 6.85 18.81 -19.45
CA ASN A 132 7.52 17.63 -20.01
C ASN A 132 6.91 17.19 -21.36
N PHE A 133 5.85 17.86 -21.83
CA PHE A 133 5.10 17.50 -23.03
C PHE A 133 5.06 18.67 -24.02
N LYS A 134 4.68 18.38 -25.28
CA LYS A 134 4.48 19.43 -26.29
C LYS A 134 3.43 20.42 -25.82
N ALA A 135 3.70 21.71 -25.99
CA ALA A 135 2.77 22.77 -25.63
C ALA A 135 1.36 22.52 -26.19
N GLY A 136 0.33 22.68 -25.36
CA GLY A 136 -1.06 22.40 -25.70
C GLY A 136 -1.52 20.95 -25.49
N THR A 137 -0.62 20.00 -25.18
CA THR A 137 -1.01 18.61 -24.88
C THR A 137 -1.84 18.53 -23.60
N PHE A 138 -1.37 19.20 -22.54
CA PHE A 138 -2.08 19.31 -21.27
C PHE A 138 -2.31 20.79 -20.95
N ARG A 139 -3.53 21.13 -20.52
CA ARG A 139 -3.90 22.49 -20.11
C ARG A 139 -3.31 22.87 -18.74
N SER A 140 -3.02 21.87 -17.91
CA SER A 140 -2.45 22.01 -16.57
C SER A 140 -1.77 20.70 -16.16
N ASP A 141 -1.02 20.72 -15.07
CA ASP A 141 -0.47 19.51 -14.46
C ASP A 141 -1.61 18.59 -13.99
N ILE A 142 -1.31 17.31 -13.81
CA ILE A 142 -2.26 16.35 -13.25
C ILE A 142 -1.63 15.71 -12.02
N SER A 143 -2.36 15.77 -10.90
CA SER A 143 -1.98 15.09 -9.65
C SER A 143 -2.97 13.98 -9.32
N LEU A 144 -2.44 12.83 -8.89
CA LEU A 144 -3.23 11.71 -8.41
C LEU A 144 -3.36 11.80 -6.88
N ILE A 145 -4.59 11.90 -6.40
CA ILE A 145 -4.92 12.05 -4.99
C ILE A 145 -5.02 10.66 -4.35
N ASN A 146 -4.05 10.36 -3.50
CA ASN A 146 -3.98 9.19 -2.63
C ASN A 146 -3.22 9.62 -1.37
N TRP A 147 -3.96 10.09 -0.38
CA TRP A 147 -3.45 10.78 0.79
C TRP A 147 -4.06 10.21 2.07
N PRO A 148 -3.45 10.48 3.24
CA PRO A 148 -4.03 10.13 4.53
C PRO A 148 -5.47 10.63 4.73
N GLN A 149 -5.84 11.77 4.12
CA GLN A 149 -7.16 12.38 4.22
C GLN A 149 -8.27 11.59 3.51
N ASN A 150 -7.95 10.65 2.62
CA ASN A 150 -8.94 9.78 1.98
C ASN A 150 -8.70 8.27 2.22
N ASP A 151 -7.94 7.94 3.26
CA ASP A 151 -7.84 6.58 3.77
C ASP A 151 -9.12 6.22 4.54
N PHE A 152 -9.88 5.26 3.99
CA PHE A 152 -11.12 4.77 4.59
C PHE A 152 -10.82 3.68 5.62
N LEU A 153 -11.06 4.01 6.90
CA LEU A 153 -10.78 3.15 8.06
C LEU A 153 -12.02 2.71 8.84
N LEU A 154 -13.23 3.04 8.38
CA LEU A 154 -14.49 2.70 9.10
C LEU A 154 -14.97 1.27 8.90
N GLY A 155 -14.33 0.49 8.03
CA GLY A 155 -14.68 -0.92 7.83
C GLY A 155 -13.90 -1.62 6.73
N ASN A 156 -14.00 -2.95 6.74
CA ASN A 156 -13.33 -3.87 5.83
C ASN A 156 -14.23 -4.24 4.62
N ILE A 157 -13.62 -4.63 3.49
CA ILE A 157 -14.30 -5.15 2.29
C ILE A 157 -14.06 -6.65 2.05
N THR A 158 -13.05 -7.22 2.68
CA THR A 158 -12.59 -8.60 2.58
C THR A 158 -13.25 -9.48 3.64
N ASP A 159 -13.72 -10.67 3.29
CA ASP A 159 -14.37 -11.62 4.23
C ASP A 159 -15.57 -11.08 5.03
N VAL A 160 -16.25 -10.08 4.48
CA VAL A 160 -17.51 -9.55 4.99
C VAL A 160 -18.69 -9.91 4.10
N HIS A 161 -19.91 -9.76 4.61
CA HIS A 161 -21.14 -9.93 3.83
C HIS A 161 -21.19 -8.95 2.64
N ALA A 162 -21.80 -9.34 1.53
CA ALA A 162 -21.84 -8.54 0.29
C ALA A 162 -22.43 -7.14 0.49
N ASP A 163 -23.44 -7.00 1.35
CA ASP A 163 -24.04 -5.70 1.67
C ASP A 163 -23.08 -4.79 2.45
N ILE A 164 -22.32 -5.34 3.40
CA ILE A 164 -21.30 -4.61 4.16
C ILE A 164 -20.17 -4.17 3.22
N ARG A 165 -19.72 -5.05 2.33
CA ARG A 165 -18.74 -4.72 1.30
C ARG A 165 -19.22 -3.56 0.43
N LYS A 166 -20.44 -3.64 -0.10
CA LYS A 166 -21.04 -2.59 -0.93
C LYS A 166 -21.14 -1.26 -0.17
N GLN A 167 -21.56 -1.30 1.09
CA GLN A 167 -21.66 -0.13 1.94
C GLN A 167 -20.29 0.50 2.21
N ASN A 168 -19.27 -0.29 2.56
CA ASN A 168 -17.93 0.20 2.85
C ASN A 168 -17.25 0.78 1.62
N LEU A 169 -17.38 0.13 0.45
CA LEU A 169 -16.90 0.69 -0.83
C LEU A 169 -17.59 2.01 -1.16
N TYR A 170 -18.91 2.10 -0.95
CA TYR A 170 -19.64 3.34 -1.15
C TYR A 170 -19.15 4.46 -0.23
N GLN A 171 -19.00 4.19 1.08
CA GLN A 171 -18.50 5.17 2.04
C GLN A 171 -17.08 5.64 1.71
N ALA A 172 -16.19 4.74 1.27
CA ALA A 172 -14.84 5.09 0.84
C ALA A 172 -14.81 6.00 -0.40
N LYS A 173 -15.69 5.75 -1.37
CA LYS A 173 -15.90 6.65 -2.51
C LYS A 173 -16.42 8.01 -2.07
N GLN A 174 -17.38 8.04 -1.16
CA GLN A 174 -17.93 9.28 -0.61
C GLN A 174 -16.87 10.08 0.16
N LEU A 175 -15.97 9.43 0.90
CA LEU A 175 -14.83 10.10 1.54
C LEU A 175 -13.94 10.79 0.51
N SER A 176 -13.59 10.10 -0.58
CA SER A 176 -12.71 10.64 -1.62
C SER A 176 -13.34 11.82 -2.35
N LEU A 177 -14.64 11.74 -2.67
CA LEU A 177 -15.40 12.87 -3.23
C LEU A 177 -15.55 14.01 -2.23
N SER A 178 -15.70 13.71 -0.93
CA SER A 178 -15.77 14.72 0.14
C SER A 178 -14.46 15.47 0.30
N LEU A 179 -13.32 14.79 0.16
CA LEU A 179 -12.00 15.43 0.13
C LEU A 179 -11.88 16.38 -1.07
N LEU A 180 -12.27 15.95 -2.28
CA LEU A 180 -12.27 16.83 -3.45
C LEU A 180 -13.16 18.06 -3.24
N TYR A 181 -14.40 17.86 -2.79
CA TYR A 181 -15.34 18.94 -2.54
C TYR A 181 -14.82 19.91 -1.47
N TRP A 182 -14.21 19.39 -0.40
CA TRP A 182 -13.56 20.21 0.63
C TRP A 182 -12.39 21.03 0.06
N LEU A 183 -11.55 20.43 -0.79
CA LEU A 183 -10.47 21.16 -1.49
C LEU A 183 -11.02 22.29 -2.37
N GLN A 184 -12.17 22.08 -3.02
CA GLN A 184 -12.81 23.06 -3.89
C GLN A 184 -13.47 24.22 -3.14
N THR A 185 -13.90 24.01 -1.89
CA THR A 185 -14.81 24.93 -1.21
C THR A 185 -14.33 25.48 0.13
N GLU A 186 -13.53 24.71 0.89
CA GLU A 186 -13.24 25.02 2.29
C GLU A 186 -11.75 24.95 2.65
N ALA A 187 -10.91 24.29 1.83
CA ALA A 187 -9.48 24.19 2.10
C ALA A 187 -8.83 25.59 2.17
N PRO A 188 -8.03 25.87 3.21
CA PRO A 188 -7.42 27.19 3.38
C PRO A 188 -6.40 27.48 2.29
N ARG A 189 -6.37 28.72 1.83
CA ARG A 189 -5.41 29.21 0.82
C ARG A 189 -4.37 30.13 1.43
N PRO A 190 -3.16 30.22 0.85
CA PRO A 190 -2.11 31.13 1.33
C PRO A 190 -2.49 32.61 1.31
N ASP A 191 -3.42 33.01 0.42
CA ASP A 191 -3.94 34.38 0.32
C ASP A 191 -5.03 34.71 1.37
N GLY A 192 -5.32 33.79 2.29
CA GLY A 192 -6.34 33.95 3.34
C GLY A 192 -7.76 33.61 2.88
N SER A 193 -7.98 33.29 1.60
CA SER A 193 -9.26 32.79 1.10
C SER A 193 -9.40 31.27 1.31
N GLN A 194 -10.47 30.68 0.78
CA GLN A 194 -10.75 29.25 0.91
C GLN A 194 -11.20 28.67 -0.43
N GLY A 195 -10.84 27.40 -0.65
CA GLY A 195 -11.30 26.60 -1.78
C GLY A 195 -10.60 26.88 -3.11
N TRP A 196 -10.35 25.81 -3.85
CA TRP A 196 -9.78 25.82 -5.19
C TRP A 196 -10.83 25.38 -6.22
N LYS A 197 -11.75 26.29 -6.57
CA LYS A 197 -12.85 26.02 -7.52
C LYS A 197 -12.39 25.50 -8.88
N GLY A 198 -11.19 25.90 -9.30
CA GLY A 198 -10.56 25.44 -10.55
C GLY A 198 -10.11 23.98 -10.54
N LEU A 199 -10.16 23.28 -9.40
CA LEU A 199 -9.83 21.86 -9.34
C LEU A 199 -10.89 21.07 -10.08
N ARG A 200 -10.46 20.37 -11.13
CA ARG A 200 -11.36 19.59 -11.96
C ARG A 200 -11.02 18.12 -11.83
N LEU A 201 -12.06 17.33 -11.56
CA LEU A 201 -11.96 15.87 -11.54
C LEU A 201 -11.69 15.33 -12.95
N ARG A 202 -10.56 14.64 -13.12
CA ARG A 202 -10.12 14.09 -14.40
C ARG A 202 -10.64 12.68 -14.62
N LYS A 203 -11.93 12.59 -14.94
CA LYS A 203 -12.64 11.33 -15.24
C LYS A 203 -11.99 10.53 -16.38
N ASP A 204 -11.41 11.22 -17.34
CA ASP A 204 -10.70 10.65 -18.48
C ASP A 204 -9.43 9.88 -18.09
N ILE A 205 -8.82 10.20 -16.95
CA ILE A 205 -7.62 9.51 -16.45
C ILE A 205 -7.99 8.17 -15.81
N CYS A 206 -9.04 8.13 -14.98
CA CYS A 206 -9.49 6.90 -14.32
C CYS A 206 -10.42 6.05 -15.22
N GLY A 207 -11.09 6.67 -16.21
CA GLY A 207 -12.01 6.01 -17.13
C GLY A 207 -13.31 5.54 -16.48
N THR A 208 -13.80 6.27 -15.47
CA THR A 208 -15.01 5.95 -14.69
C THR A 208 -15.99 7.12 -14.69
N GLU A 209 -17.28 6.83 -14.57
CA GLU A 209 -18.33 7.86 -14.56
C GLU A 209 -18.25 8.77 -13.32
N ASP A 210 -17.86 8.20 -12.18
CA ASP A 210 -17.65 8.92 -10.92
C ASP A 210 -16.27 9.60 -10.83
N GLY A 211 -15.36 9.32 -11.76
CA GLY A 211 -14.00 9.88 -11.83
C GLY A 211 -13.01 9.30 -10.83
N LEU A 212 -13.42 8.32 -10.02
CA LEU A 212 -12.56 7.61 -9.07
C LEU A 212 -11.89 6.41 -9.75
N ALA A 213 -10.80 5.88 -9.17
CA ALA A 213 -10.15 4.68 -9.66
C ALA A 213 -11.13 3.49 -9.76
N LYS A 214 -10.91 2.62 -10.76
CA LYS A 214 -11.77 1.46 -11.04
C LYS A 214 -11.87 0.49 -9.85
N PHE A 215 -10.80 0.38 -9.09
CA PHE A 215 -10.70 -0.39 -7.86
C PHE A 215 -10.07 0.47 -6.76
N PRO A 216 -10.41 0.26 -5.48
CA PRO A 216 -9.68 0.89 -4.39
C PRO A 216 -8.24 0.38 -4.35
N TYR A 217 -7.33 1.20 -3.83
CA TYR A 217 -6.02 0.75 -3.39
C TYR A 217 -6.19 -0.04 -2.09
N ILE A 218 -5.85 -1.33 -2.14
CA ILE A 218 -5.96 -2.27 -1.02
C ILE A 218 -4.55 -2.52 -0.48
N ARG A 219 -4.33 -2.23 0.80
CA ARG A 219 -3.02 -2.37 1.45
C ARG A 219 -2.77 -3.76 2.04
N GLU A 220 -3.84 -4.51 2.26
CA GLU A 220 -3.80 -5.80 2.95
C GLU A 220 -4.74 -6.80 2.28
N SER A 221 -4.19 -7.95 1.87
CA SER A 221 -4.93 -9.06 1.29
C SER A 221 -5.12 -10.18 2.31
N ARG A 222 -5.85 -11.23 1.91
CA ARG A 222 -5.62 -12.56 2.50
C ARG A 222 -4.18 -12.96 2.21
N ARG A 223 -3.49 -13.50 3.22
CA ARG A 223 -2.10 -13.95 3.12
C ARG A 223 -2.05 -15.45 3.32
N ILE A 224 -1.38 -16.18 2.44
CA ILE A 224 -1.31 -17.63 2.57
C ILE A 224 -0.70 -18.02 3.92
N MET A 225 -1.21 -19.09 4.54
CA MET A 225 -0.41 -19.82 5.52
C MET A 225 0.70 -20.52 4.73
N ALA A 226 1.92 -20.03 4.87
CA ALA A 226 3.06 -20.43 4.06
C ALA A 226 3.98 -21.42 4.79
N GLU A 227 4.88 -22.07 4.07
CA GLU A 227 6.00 -22.83 4.67
C GLU A 227 6.93 -21.93 5.48
N TYR A 228 7.05 -20.66 5.09
CA TYR A 228 7.77 -19.63 5.82
C TYR A 228 6.95 -18.34 5.89
N THR A 229 6.64 -17.89 7.10
CA THR A 229 6.06 -16.56 7.31
C THR A 229 7.17 -15.59 7.64
N ILE A 230 7.27 -14.51 6.86
CA ILE A 230 8.20 -13.41 7.12
C ILE A 230 7.68 -12.63 8.32
N LEU A 231 8.54 -12.37 9.30
CA LEU A 231 8.19 -11.67 10.55
C LEU A 231 8.88 -10.31 10.61
N GLU A 232 8.39 -9.41 11.46
CA GLU A 232 9.00 -8.11 11.75
C GLU A 232 10.50 -8.23 12.04
N GLN A 233 10.88 -9.15 12.93
CA GLN A 233 12.27 -9.36 13.36
C GLN A 233 13.21 -9.88 12.25
N ASP A 234 12.67 -10.27 11.09
CA ASP A 234 13.47 -10.61 9.93
C ASP A 234 13.98 -9.37 9.19
N ILE A 235 13.32 -8.22 9.34
CA ILE A 235 13.51 -7.05 8.47
C ILE A 235 13.55 -5.68 9.19
N SER A 236 13.05 -5.56 10.42
CA SER A 236 13.07 -4.28 11.15
C SER A 236 14.50 -3.93 11.57
N LEU A 237 14.92 -2.68 11.36
CA LEU A 237 16.29 -2.27 11.66
C LEU A 237 16.63 -2.49 13.15
N GLU A 238 15.69 -2.19 14.04
CA GLU A 238 15.85 -2.33 15.49
C GLU A 238 16.06 -3.79 15.89
N ASP A 239 15.18 -4.71 15.47
CA ASP A 239 15.36 -6.13 15.79
C ASP A 239 16.64 -6.68 15.16
N ARG A 240 16.99 -6.25 13.93
CA ARG A 240 18.23 -6.71 13.28
C ARG A 240 19.47 -6.25 14.06
N MET A 241 19.49 -5.04 14.59
CA MET A 241 20.58 -4.55 15.44
C MET A 241 20.66 -5.34 16.75
N GLU A 242 19.53 -5.54 17.44
CA GLU A 242 19.48 -6.29 18.70
C GLU A 242 19.90 -7.76 18.54
N ILE A 243 19.39 -8.44 17.50
CA ILE A 243 19.67 -9.87 17.25
C ILE A 243 21.12 -10.10 16.83
N THR A 244 21.70 -9.19 16.04
CA THR A 244 23.05 -9.39 15.47
C THR A 244 24.16 -8.68 16.23
N GLY A 245 23.83 -7.74 17.12
CA GLY A 245 24.79 -6.88 17.81
C GLY A 245 25.52 -5.90 16.89
N LYS A 246 25.01 -5.66 15.68
CA LYS A 246 25.62 -4.80 14.65
C LYS A 246 25.10 -3.37 14.71
N SER A 247 25.89 -2.44 14.18
CA SER A 247 25.46 -1.06 13.96
C SER A 247 24.34 -0.96 12.91
N ALA A 248 23.69 0.20 12.82
CA ALA A 248 22.61 0.41 11.85
C ALA A 248 23.11 0.26 10.39
N GLU A 249 24.34 0.69 10.12
CA GLU A 249 24.99 0.62 8.81
C GLU A 249 25.35 -0.82 8.41
N GLU A 250 25.61 -1.69 9.39
CA GLU A 250 26.01 -3.09 9.19
C GLU A 250 24.85 -4.09 9.34
N ALA A 251 23.74 -3.66 9.95
CA ALA A 251 22.54 -4.47 10.11
C ALA A 251 22.00 -4.88 8.73
N ARG A 252 21.62 -6.15 8.61
CA ARG A 252 21.05 -6.73 7.40
C ARG A 252 19.85 -7.59 7.78
N ALA A 253 18.94 -7.76 6.82
CA ALA A 253 17.79 -8.63 6.98
C ALA A 253 18.25 -10.06 7.28
N LYS A 254 17.36 -10.87 7.84
CA LYS A 254 17.61 -12.31 7.94
C LYS A 254 17.88 -12.87 6.55
N LYS A 255 19.01 -13.59 6.42
CA LYS A 255 19.41 -14.20 5.16
C LYS A 255 18.52 -15.40 4.86
N ASN A 256 17.93 -15.41 3.68
CA ASN A 256 17.13 -16.53 3.16
C ASN A 256 17.92 -17.25 2.08
N HIS A 257 18.23 -18.53 2.32
CA HIS A 257 18.96 -19.37 1.36
C HIS A 257 18.20 -19.60 0.04
N ASP A 258 16.88 -19.49 0.12
CA ASP A 258 15.88 -19.70 -0.91
C ASP A 258 15.33 -18.38 -1.44
N ALA A 259 16.11 -17.30 -1.39
CA ALA A 259 15.72 -16.01 -1.96
C ALA A 259 15.43 -16.13 -3.46
N VAL A 260 14.31 -15.52 -3.88
CA VAL A 260 13.82 -15.47 -5.27
C VAL A 260 13.62 -14.02 -5.76
N GLY A 261 14.11 -13.06 -4.99
CA GLY A 261 14.02 -11.65 -5.30
C GLY A 261 14.41 -10.80 -4.10
N ILE A 262 14.41 -9.48 -4.30
CA ILE A 262 14.71 -8.49 -3.26
C ILE A 262 13.61 -7.42 -3.15
N GLY A 263 13.60 -6.74 -2.00
CA GLY A 263 12.77 -5.58 -1.76
C GLY A 263 13.39 -4.64 -0.73
N TYR A 264 12.97 -3.38 -0.78
CA TYR A 264 13.27 -2.41 0.26
C TYR A 264 12.14 -1.38 0.33
N TYR A 265 11.53 -1.29 1.50
CA TYR A 265 10.61 -0.23 1.87
C TYR A 265 10.52 -0.18 3.39
N HIS A 266 10.17 0.98 3.95
CA HIS A 266 9.90 1.11 5.37
C HIS A 266 8.78 0.16 5.82
N LEU A 267 8.82 -0.24 7.09
CA LEU A 267 7.68 -0.93 7.70
C LEU A 267 6.61 0.14 7.95
N ASP A 268 5.65 0.25 7.02
CA ASP A 268 4.67 1.34 6.95
C ASP A 268 3.25 0.75 6.94
N LEU A 269 2.55 0.89 8.07
CA LEU A 269 1.15 0.53 8.23
C LEU A 269 0.33 1.80 8.40
N HIS A 270 -0.70 1.92 7.58
CA HIS A 270 -1.69 2.98 7.70
C HIS A 270 -2.69 2.71 8.84
N PRO A 271 -3.43 3.73 9.29
CA PRO A 271 -4.53 3.55 10.21
C PRO A 271 -5.44 2.39 9.82
N SER A 272 -5.84 1.62 10.82
CA SER A 272 -6.53 0.36 10.63
C SER A 272 -7.98 0.41 11.10
N THR A 273 -8.77 -0.58 10.69
CA THR A 273 -10.14 -0.78 11.20
C THR A 273 -10.17 -1.16 12.68
N GLY A 274 -9.06 -1.64 13.24
CA GLY A 274 -8.86 -1.89 14.67
C GLY A 274 -8.58 -0.64 15.49
N ARG A 275 -8.55 0.55 14.85
CA ARG A 275 -8.27 1.87 15.45
C ARG A 275 -6.82 2.09 15.82
N ASP A 276 -5.89 1.34 15.24
CA ASP A 276 -4.48 1.64 15.36
C ASP A 276 -4.15 2.88 14.52
N ASN A 277 -3.30 3.74 15.05
CA ASN A 277 -2.68 4.79 14.24
C ASN A 277 -1.51 4.21 13.43
N TYR A 278 -0.76 5.05 12.72
CA TYR A 278 0.39 4.62 11.95
C TYR A 278 1.38 3.81 12.77
N ILE A 279 1.96 2.80 12.11
CA ILE A 279 3.18 2.14 12.54
C ILE A 279 4.17 2.35 11.40
N ASP A 280 5.13 3.28 11.58
CA ASP A 280 6.22 3.53 10.63
C ASP A 280 7.58 3.34 11.34
N MET A 281 8.36 2.37 10.87
CA MET A 281 9.72 2.14 11.37
C MET A 281 10.70 1.84 10.24
N ALA A 282 11.98 2.01 10.57
CA ALA A 282 13.06 1.66 9.64
C ALA A 282 13.13 0.15 9.44
N SER A 283 13.26 -0.25 8.18
CA SER A 283 13.63 -1.61 7.79
C SER A 283 15.03 -1.61 7.20
N VAL A 284 15.58 -2.80 7.03
CA VAL A 284 16.80 -3.04 6.24
C VAL A 284 16.42 -3.64 4.88
N PRO A 285 17.24 -3.46 3.83
CA PRO A 285 17.04 -4.14 2.56
C PRO A 285 16.91 -5.67 2.75
N PHE A 286 15.89 -6.27 2.15
CA PHE A 286 15.45 -7.64 2.41
C PHE A 286 15.28 -8.48 1.15
N GLN A 287 15.09 -9.79 1.35
CA GLN A 287 14.88 -10.79 0.30
C GLN A 287 13.44 -11.30 0.33
N VAL A 288 12.90 -11.72 -0.82
CA VAL A 288 11.67 -12.49 -0.92
C VAL A 288 12.03 -13.98 -0.85
N PRO A 289 11.75 -14.70 0.25
CA PRO A 289 12.02 -16.13 0.35
C PRO A 289 10.98 -16.95 -0.42
N LEU A 290 11.43 -17.98 -1.15
CA LEU A 290 10.55 -18.92 -1.84
C LEU A 290 9.57 -19.58 -0.87
N GLY A 291 9.98 -19.92 0.35
CA GLY A 291 9.12 -20.51 1.37
C GLY A 291 7.89 -19.65 1.71
N ALA A 292 7.97 -18.32 1.58
CA ALA A 292 6.81 -17.43 1.75
C ALA A 292 5.86 -17.44 0.55
N MET A 293 6.25 -18.07 -0.55
CA MET A 293 5.42 -18.25 -1.74
C MET A 293 4.86 -19.68 -1.86
N ILE A 294 5.15 -20.57 -0.90
CA ILE A 294 4.64 -21.95 -0.90
C ILE A 294 3.57 -22.11 0.18
N PRO A 295 2.30 -22.37 -0.17
CA PRO A 295 1.25 -22.66 0.81
C PRO A 295 1.54 -23.95 1.59
N VAL A 296 1.08 -24.04 2.84
CA VAL A 296 1.29 -25.22 3.71
C VAL A 296 0.77 -26.53 3.13
N ARG A 297 -0.28 -26.49 2.29
CA ARG A 297 -0.88 -27.70 1.68
C ARG A 297 -0.96 -27.67 0.16
N MET A 298 -1.32 -26.54 -0.44
CA MET A 298 -1.57 -26.49 -1.88
C MET A 298 -0.26 -26.59 -2.68
N GLU A 299 -0.22 -27.50 -3.65
CA GLU A 299 0.98 -27.82 -4.43
C GLU A 299 1.08 -27.05 -5.76
N ASN A 300 -0.02 -26.49 -6.27
CA ASN A 300 -0.06 -25.90 -7.61
C ASN A 300 -0.64 -24.48 -7.64
N LEU A 301 -0.74 -23.83 -6.48
CA LEU A 301 -1.17 -22.46 -6.30
C LEU A 301 -0.01 -21.62 -5.78
N ILE A 302 0.28 -20.51 -6.44
CA ILE A 302 1.38 -19.60 -6.11
C ILE A 302 0.80 -18.19 -5.87
N PRO A 303 1.06 -17.54 -4.73
CA PRO A 303 0.74 -16.12 -4.54
C PRO A 303 1.56 -15.26 -5.48
N GLY A 304 0.93 -14.30 -6.16
CA GLY A 304 1.55 -13.44 -7.18
C GLY A 304 1.63 -11.97 -6.78
N CYS A 305 1.28 -11.62 -5.54
CA CYS A 305 1.22 -10.24 -5.05
C CYS A 305 1.44 -10.19 -3.53
N LYS A 306 0.90 -9.19 -2.83
CA LYS A 306 0.92 -9.07 -1.35
C LYS A 306 0.29 -10.24 -0.56
N ASN A 307 -0.23 -11.26 -1.23
CA ASN A 307 -0.85 -12.46 -0.65
C ASN A 307 0.14 -13.58 -0.26
N ILE A 308 1.45 -13.32 -0.30
CA ILE A 308 2.51 -14.21 0.21
C ILE A 308 2.44 -14.37 1.75
N GLY A 309 3.26 -15.26 2.30
CA GLY A 309 3.42 -15.49 3.74
C GLY A 309 4.09 -14.33 4.45
N THR A 310 3.31 -13.33 4.83
CA THR A 310 3.68 -12.20 5.70
C THR A 310 2.69 -12.08 6.87
N THR A 311 3.10 -11.36 7.90
CA THR A 311 2.23 -10.90 9.00
C THR A 311 1.61 -9.54 8.66
N HIS A 312 0.64 -9.08 9.44
CA HIS A 312 0.08 -7.73 9.36
C HIS A 312 1.17 -6.66 9.40
N ILE A 313 2.17 -6.85 10.27
CA ILE A 313 3.31 -5.97 10.43
C ILE A 313 4.22 -6.07 9.20
N SER A 314 4.87 -7.21 8.96
CA SER A 314 5.85 -7.36 7.87
C SER A 314 5.26 -7.08 6.48
N ASN A 315 3.96 -7.31 6.27
CA ASN A 315 3.27 -6.95 5.03
C ASN A 315 3.46 -5.47 4.64
N GLY A 316 3.64 -4.56 5.61
CA GLY A 316 3.96 -3.14 5.35
C GLY A 316 5.16 -2.94 4.41
N CYS A 317 6.13 -3.86 4.43
CA CYS A 317 7.29 -3.86 3.53
C CYS A 317 7.02 -4.53 2.17
N TYR A 318 6.18 -5.57 2.13
CA TYR A 318 6.00 -6.41 0.93
C TYR A 318 4.82 -6.02 0.05
N ARG A 319 3.87 -5.21 0.55
CA ARG A 319 2.68 -4.72 -0.19
C ARG A 319 2.91 -3.52 -1.10
N LEU A 320 4.16 -3.11 -1.28
CA LEU A 320 4.51 -2.00 -2.16
C LEU A 320 4.76 -2.51 -3.57
N HIS A 321 4.26 -1.78 -4.56
CA HIS A 321 4.30 -2.20 -5.98
C HIS A 321 5.67 -2.70 -6.47
N PRO A 322 6.83 -2.08 -6.13
CA PRO A 322 8.12 -2.64 -6.54
C PRO A 322 8.38 -4.06 -5.99
N VAL A 323 8.00 -4.32 -4.73
CA VAL A 323 8.16 -5.65 -4.12
C VAL A 323 7.12 -6.62 -4.66
N GLU A 324 5.88 -6.17 -4.88
CA GLU A 324 4.84 -6.99 -5.52
C GLU A 324 5.21 -7.39 -6.95
N TRP A 325 5.89 -6.52 -7.70
CA TRP A 325 6.43 -6.87 -9.02
C TRP A 325 7.49 -7.97 -8.92
N THR A 326 8.43 -7.86 -7.97
CA THR A 326 9.40 -8.94 -7.69
C THR A 326 8.69 -10.26 -7.37
N ILE A 327 7.65 -10.23 -6.53
CA ILE A 327 6.84 -11.42 -6.20
C ILE A 327 6.17 -12.00 -7.46
N GLY A 328 5.57 -11.15 -8.29
CA GLY A 328 4.93 -11.56 -9.54
C GLY A 328 5.90 -12.18 -10.55
N GLU A 329 7.09 -11.60 -10.71
CA GLU A 329 8.15 -12.12 -11.57
C GLU A 329 8.67 -13.48 -11.08
N ALA A 330 8.90 -13.61 -9.78
CA ALA A 330 9.28 -14.87 -9.16
C ALA A 330 8.17 -15.93 -9.32
N ALA A 331 6.90 -15.57 -9.12
CA ALA A 331 5.76 -16.48 -9.25
C ALA A 331 5.60 -17.00 -10.69
N GLY A 332 5.69 -16.10 -11.68
CA GLY A 332 5.64 -16.45 -13.10
C GLY A 332 6.78 -17.38 -13.49
N SER A 333 8.00 -17.05 -13.06
CA SER A 333 9.20 -17.84 -13.33
C SER A 333 9.13 -19.22 -12.66
N LEU A 334 8.68 -19.29 -11.41
CA LEU A 334 8.51 -20.54 -10.67
C LEU A 334 7.50 -21.45 -11.35
N CYS A 335 6.36 -20.92 -11.78
CA CYS A 335 5.35 -21.66 -12.53
C CYS A 335 5.92 -22.26 -13.82
N ALA A 336 6.64 -21.46 -14.61
CA ALA A 336 7.27 -21.92 -15.86
C ALA A 336 8.36 -22.98 -15.60
N PHE A 337 9.22 -22.75 -14.61
CA PHE A 337 10.28 -23.67 -14.21
C PHE A 337 9.71 -25.01 -13.73
N SER A 338 8.70 -24.97 -12.87
CA SER A 338 7.98 -26.15 -12.37
C SER A 338 7.39 -27.00 -13.49
N LEU A 339 6.75 -26.37 -14.48
CA LEU A 339 6.21 -27.06 -15.65
C LEU A 339 7.32 -27.72 -16.49
N LEU A 340 8.42 -27.01 -16.73
CA LEU A 340 9.54 -27.48 -17.54
C LEU A 340 10.27 -28.66 -16.87
N ARG A 341 10.54 -28.55 -15.57
CA ARG A 341 11.25 -29.56 -14.77
C ARG A 341 10.36 -30.68 -14.27
N LYS A 342 9.03 -30.59 -14.48
CA LYS A 342 8.02 -31.50 -13.93
C LYS A 342 8.15 -31.65 -12.41
N ALA A 343 8.36 -30.53 -11.73
CA ALA A 343 8.55 -30.45 -10.28
C ALA A 343 7.56 -29.44 -9.69
N MET A 344 6.87 -29.79 -8.60
CA MET A 344 6.00 -28.86 -7.88
C MET A 344 6.83 -27.75 -7.21
N PRO A 345 6.25 -26.57 -6.93
CA PRO A 345 6.97 -25.43 -6.36
C PRO A 345 7.63 -25.79 -5.03
N ARG A 346 6.94 -26.56 -4.18
CA ARG A 346 7.49 -27.12 -2.94
C ARG A 346 8.73 -28.00 -3.18
N GLN A 347 8.74 -28.79 -4.25
CA GLN A 347 9.89 -29.62 -4.60
C GLN A 347 11.08 -28.78 -5.09
N VAL A 348 10.81 -27.64 -5.74
CA VAL A 348 11.86 -26.69 -6.13
C VAL A 348 12.55 -26.14 -4.89
N GLY A 349 11.80 -25.68 -3.87
CA GLY A 349 12.37 -25.17 -2.62
C GLY A 349 13.10 -26.22 -1.77
N ASN A 350 12.57 -27.45 -1.70
CA ASN A 350 13.15 -28.51 -0.85
C ASN A 350 14.32 -29.27 -1.48
N SER A 351 14.67 -29.02 -2.74
CA SER A 351 15.79 -29.67 -3.42
C SER A 351 16.90 -28.65 -3.69
N SER A 352 18.06 -28.81 -3.07
CA SER A 352 19.21 -27.91 -3.28
C SER A 352 19.59 -27.75 -4.75
N LYS A 353 19.48 -28.83 -5.54
CA LYS A 353 19.73 -28.78 -6.98
C LYS A 353 18.66 -27.98 -7.73
N LEU A 354 17.37 -28.26 -7.51
CA LEU A 354 16.30 -27.55 -8.22
C LEU A 354 16.25 -26.08 -7.80
N LEU A 355 16.47 -25.77 -6.52
CA LEU A 355 16.56 -24.41 -6.01
C LEU A 355 17.71 -23.65 -6.68
N SER A 356 18.91 -24.24 -6.74
CA SER A 356 20.06 -23.62 -7.40
C SER A 356 19.83 -23.42 -8.90
N ASP A 357 19.24 -24.39 -9.58
CA ASP A 357 18.88 -24.29 -11.01
C ASP A 357 17.84 -23.18 -11.24
N PHE A 358 16.88 -23.03 -10.32
CA PHE A 358 15.84 -22.01 -10.38
C PHE A 358 16.40 -20.62 -10.10
N GLN A 359 17.19 -20.45 -9.05
CA GLN A 359 17.89 -19.20 -8.74
C GLN A 359 18.81 -18.77 -9.89
N GLY A 360 19.50 -19.72 -10.53
CA GLY A 360 20.27 -19.47 -11.75
C GLY A 360 19.40 -18.90 -12.88
N LEU A 361 18.23 -19.47 -13.13
CA LEU A 361 17.27 -18.95 -14.11
C LEU A 361 16.83 -17.51 -13.78
N LEU A 362 16.54 -17.20 -12.50
CA LEU A 362 16.12 -15.86 -12.09
C LEU A 362 17.23 -14.82 -12.35
N VAL A 363 18.47 -15.16 -11.99
CA VAL A 363 19.64 -14.30 -12.23
C VAL A 363 19.88 -14.09 -13.72
N ASP A 364 19.76 -15.13 -14.54
CA ASP A 364 19.88 -15.03 -16.01
C ASP A 364 18.81 -14.12 -16.63
N GLN A 365 17.66 -13.96 -15.97
CA GLN A 365 16.59 -13.03 -16.36
C GLN A 365 16.76 -11.62 -15.77
N GLY A 366 17.79 -11.38 -14.98
CA GLY A 366 18.09 -10.08 -14.37
C GLY A 366 17.42 -9.85 -13.01
N ILE A 367 16.83 -10.87 -12.39
CA ILE A 367 16.27 -10.76 -11.04
C ILE A 367 17.41 -10.87 -10.01
N GLU A 368 17.54 -9.84 -9.20
CA GLU A 368 18.51 -9.80 -8.10
C GLU A 368 18.02 -10.63 -6.92
N LEU A 369 18.89 -11.48 -6.37
CA LEU A 369 18.56 -12.36 -5.23
C LEU A 369 19.16 -11.88 -3.90
N ALA A 370 20.03 -10.88 -3.95
CA ALA A 370 20.66 -10.27 -2.78
C ALA A 370 21.02 -8.82 -3.08
N TRP A 371 20.97 -7.99 -2.04
CA TRP A 371 21.48 -6.62 -2.11
C TRP A 371 23.02 -6.62 -2.17
N PRO A 372 23.64 -5.69 -2.91
CA PRO A 372 25.10 -5.51 -2.90
C PRO A 372 25.63 -5.22 -1.49
N ASP A 373 26.86 -5.67 -1.20
CA ASP A 373 27.50 -5.48 0.10
C ASP A 373 28.04 -4.04 0.34
N SER A 374 27.88 -3.12 -0.62
CA SER A 374 28.47 -1.77 -0.61
C SER A 374 27.48 -0.65 -0.94
#